data_AF-A0A2E3V9R2-F1
#
_entry.id   AF-A0A2E3V9R2-F1
#
_cell.length_a   1.000
_cell.length_b   1.000
_cell.length_c   1.000
_cell.angle_alpha   90.00
_cell.angle_beta   90.00
_cell.angle_gamma   90.00
#
_symmetry.space_group_name_H-M   'P 1'
#
loop_
_entity.id
_entity.type
_entity.pdbx_description
1 polymer ?
#
loop_
_entity_poly.entity_id
_entity_poly.type
_entity_poly.pdbx_seq_one_letter_code
_entity_poly.pdbx_strand_id
1 'polypeptide(L)'
;MGLIVFIYIFIYFAPLIIGWVMMGIQKKIKFVHSESGLNKNGFIGYSWTYFFFGFFVPIFRGEIGIGVLHLILSLVTFGIFQLIMPFLYNKQYSARLLTNGWKLNDNETLNNLAKTKLNLN
;
A
#
# COMPACT_ATOMS: atom_id res chain seq x y z
N MET A 1 -24.88 -14.67 21.06
CA MET A 1 -24.79 -13.57 20.07
C MET A 1 -23.49 -12.77 20.21
N GLY A 2 -23.17 -12.20 21.38
CA GLY A 2 -21.97 -11.36 21.56
C GLY A 2 -20.64 -12.03 21.20
N LEU A 3 -20.38 -13.25 21.69
CA LEU A 3 -19.12 -13.97 21.44
C LEU A 3 -18.83 -14.22 19.94
N ILE A 4 -19.85 -14.57 19.17
CA ILE A 4 -19.73 -14.84 17.73
C ILE A 4 -19.34 -13.56 16.98
N VAL A 5 -19.93 -12.42 17.34
CA VAL A 5 -19.58 -11.12 16.75
C VAL A 5 -18.13 -10.75 17.04
N PHE A 6 -17.65 -10.98 18.28
CA PHE A 6 -16.25 -10.76 18.62
C PHE A 6 -15.28 -11.64 17.81
N ILE A 7 -15.65 -12.90 17.53
CA ILE A 7 -14.84 -13.80 16.70
C ILE A 7 -14.73 -13.25 15.27
N TYR A 8 -15.84 -12.82 14.64
CA TYR A 8 -15.81 -12.26 13.29
C TYR A 8 -14.99 -10.97 13.21
N ILE A 9 -15.14 -10.09 14.20
CA ILE A 9 -14.32 -8.86 14.31
C ILE A 9 -12.84 -9.24 14.40
N PHE A 10 -12.49 -10.19 15.29
CA PHE A 10 -11.12 -10.61 15.47
C PHE A 10 -10.52 -11.19 14.18
N ILE A 11 -11.25 -12.07 13.49
CA ILE A 11 -10.83 -12.64 12.21
C ILE A 11 -10.63 -11.54 11.16
N TYR A 12 -11.55 -10.59 11.07
CA TYR A 12 -11.44 -9.47 10.13
C TYR A 12 -10.20 -8.61 10.39
N PHE A 13 -9.87 -8.32 11.66
CA PHE A 13 -8.71 -7.50 12.02
C PHE A 13 -7.39 -8.29 12.10
N ALA A 14 -7.40 -9.62 12.06
CA ALA A 14 -6.18 -10.43 12.13
C ALA A 14 -5.17 -10.09 11.01
N PRO A 15 -5.56 -9.92 9.73
CA PRO A 15 -4.65 -9.48 8.66
C PRO A 15 -3.98 -8.14 8.93
N LEU A 16 -4.65 -7.20 9.61
CA LEU A 16 -4.07 -5.90 9.99
C LEU A 16 -2.92 -6.09 10.99
N ILE A 17 -3.13 -6.90 12.02
CA ILE A 17 -2.12 -7.18 13.05
C ILE A 17 -0.94 -7.94 12.43
N ILE A 18 -1.22 -9.00 11.68
CA ILE A 18 -0.21 -9.81 10.98
C ILE A 18 0.60 -8.91 10.03
N GLY A 19 -0.08 -8.06 9.26
CA GLY A 19 0.53 -7.10 8.36
C GLY A 19 1.51 -6.16 9.04
N TRP A 20 1.13 -5.59 10.19
CA TRP A 20 2.03 -4.74 10.96
C TRP A 20 3.24 -5.48 11.52
N VAL A 21 3.06 -6.68 12.05
CA VAL A 21 4.15 -7.50 12.59
C VAL A 21 5.15 -7.87 11.48
N MET A 22 4.66 -8.31 10.32
CA MET A 22 5.52 -8.80 9.24
C MET A 22 6.19 -7.68 8.43
N MET A 23 5.46 -6.61 8.13
CA MET A 23 5.93 -5.60 7.18
C MET A 23 6.32 -4.27 7.83
N GLY A 24 5.87 -4.05 9.06
CA GLY A 24 5.90 -2.75 9.73
C GLY A 24 4.75 -1.85 9.33
N ILE A 25 4.54 -0.79 10.12
CA ILE A 25 3.54 0.25 9.88
C ILE A 25 3.85 1.00 8.57
N GLN A 26 2.79 1.44 7.87
CA GLN A 26 2.91 2.29 6.69
C GLN A 26 3.77 3.53 6.97
N LYS A 27 4.86 3.70 6.22
CA LYS A 27 5.68 4.91 6.24
C LYS A 27 5.58 5.65 4.91
N LYS A 28 5.52 6.96 4.98
CA LYS A 28 5.53 7.87 3.83
C LYS A 28 6.98 8.14 3.42
N ILE A 29 7.24 8.17 2.12
CA ILE A 29 8.55 8.44 1.53
C ILE A 29 8.38 9.50 0.43
N LYS A 30 9.23 10.51 0.41
CA LYS A 30 9.24 11.54 -0.62
C LYS A 30 9.92 11.06 -1.90
N PHE A 31 9.29 11.36 -3.02
CA PHE A 31 9.81 11.14 -4.36
C PHE A 31 9.84 12.47 -5.13
N VAL A 32 10.81 12.60 -6.03
CA VAL A 32 10.92 13.70 -7.00
C VAL A 32 10.92 13.15 -8.42
N HIS A 33 10.18 13.77 -9.33
CA HIS A 33 10.21 13.40 -10.74
C HIS A 33 11.47 13.96 -11.40
N SER A 34 12.21 13.11 -12.12
CA SER A 34 13.54 13.46 -12.62
C SER A 34 13.55 14.60 -13.63
N GLU A 35 12.50 14.72 -14.45
CA GLU A 35 12.43 15.72 -15.52
C GLU A 35 11.68 16.99 -15.12
N SER A 36 10.62 16.85 -14.32
CA SER A 36 9.72 17.98 -13.99
C SER A 36 10.00 18.60 -12.64
N GLY A 37 10.83 17.97 -11.79
CA GLY A 37 11.10 18.44 -10.43
C GLY A 37 9.90 18.36 -9.47
N LEU A 38 8.77 17.79 -9.91
CA LEU A 38 7.58 17.66 -9.08
C LEU A 38 7.81 16.70 -7.92
N ASN A 39 7.23 17.01 -6.76
CA ASN A 39 7.28 16.15 -5.59
C ASN A 39 6.02 15.30 -5.48
N LYS A 40 6.18 14.03 -5.11
CA LYS A 40 5.08 13.10 -4.83
C LYS A 40 5.43 12.19 -3.67
N ASN A 41 4.39 11.66 -3.04
CA ASN A 41 4.55 10.78 -1.90
C ASN A 41 4.38 9.32 -2.33
N GLY A 42 5.36 8.50 -1.98
CA GLY A 42 5.31 7.04 -1.99
C GLY A 42 5.10 6.47 -0.58
N PHE A 43 4.92 5.16 -0.50
CA PHE A 43 4.68 4.47 0.76
C PHE A 43 5.38 3.11 0.83
N ILE A 44 5.83 2.72 2.03
CA ILE A 44 6.41 1.40 2.32
C ILE A 44 5.75 0.80 3.56
N GLY A 45 5.91 -0.51 3.77
CA GLY A 45 5.25 -1.25 4.86
C GLY A 45 3.80 -1.62 4.54
N TYR A 46 3.09 -2.19 5.53
CA TYR A 46 1.72 -2.65 5.37
C TYR A 46 0.75 -1.50 5.07
N SER A 47 -0.11 -1.65 4.08
CA SER A 47 -1.06 -0.61 3.67
C SER A 47 -2.34 -0.66 4.49
N TRP A 48 -2.29 -0.14 5.71
CA TRP A 48 -3.50 0.00 6.54
C TRP A 48 -4.57 0.86 5.85
N THR A 49 -4.16 1.86 5.06
CA THR A 49 -5.10 2.64 4.25
C THR A 49 -5.85 1.77 3.24
N TYR A 50 -5.16 0.85 2.55
CA TYR A 50 -5.82 -0.08 1.64
C TYR A 50 -6.74 -1.04 2.40
N PHE A 51 -6.34 -1.51 3.58
CA PHE A 51 -7.16 -2.44 4.37
C PHE A 51 -8.55 -1.89 4.69
N PHE A 52 -8.68 -0.59 5.00
CA PHE A 52 -9.98 0.02 5.30
C PHE A 52 -10.72 0.58 4.08
N PHE A 53 -10.01 1.08 3.07
CA PHE A 53 -10.61 1.80 1.94
C PHE A 53 -10.51 1.06 0.60
N GLY A 54 -9.85 -0.10 0.55
CA GLY A 54 -9.76 -0.95 -0.63
C GLY A 54 -9.33 -0.22 -1.90
N PHE A 55 -10.10 -0.43 -2.98
CA PHE A 55 -9.84 0.13 -4.31
C PHE A 55 -9.96 1.66 -4.38
N PHE A 56 -10.49 2.35 -3.37
CA PHE A 56 -10.49 3.81 -3.35
C PHE A 56 -9.08 4.39 -3.15
N VAL A 57 -8.18 3.65 -2.50
CA VAL A 57 -6.82 4.13 -2.23
C VAL A 57 -6.02 4.42 -3.51
N PRO A 58 -5.93 3.52 -4.50
CA PRO A 58 -5.31 3.86 -5.79
C PRO A 58 -5.95 5.05 -6.50
N ILE A 59 -7.26 5.20 -6.44
CA ILE A 59 -7.95 6.35 -7.04
C ILE A 59 -7.46 7.66 -6.39
N PHE A 60 -7.47 7.74 -5.05
CA PHE A 60 -6.99 8.92 -4.34
C PHE A 60 -5.48 9.18 -4.47
N ARG A 61 -4.69 8.16 -4.83
CA ARG A 61 -3.26 8.32 -5.15
C ARG A 61 -3.00 8.67 -6.62
N GLY A 62 -4.05 8.85 -7.43
CA GLY A 62 -3.98 9.24 -8.83
C GLY A 62 -3.77 8.06 -9.79
N GLU A 63 -4.03 6.83 -9.36
CA GLU A 63 -3.93 5.60 -10.16
C GLU A 63 -5.33 5.06 -10.51
N ILE A 64 -6.13 5.86 -11.22
CA ILE A 64 -7.55 5.55 -11.51
C ILE A 64 -7.71 4.17 -12.18
N GLY A 65 -6.90 3.87 -13.20
CA GLY A 65 -6.96 2.58 -13.90
C GLY A 65 -6.68 1.38 -12.98
N ILE A 66 -5.75 1.54 -12.02
CA ILE A 66 -5.44 0.49 -11.04
C ILE A 66 -6.59 0.36 -10.02
N GLY A 67 -7.22 1.47 -9.65
CA GLY A 67 -8.42 1.45 -8.82
C GLY A 67 -9.59 0.71 -9.46
N VAL A 68 -9.85 0.94 -10.75
CA VAL A 68 -10.90 0.20 -11.48
C VAL A 68 -10.56 -1.29 -11.57
N LEU A 69 -9.30 -1.64 -11.86
CA LEU A 69 -8.85 -3.04 -11.86
C LEU A 69 -9.07 -3.70 -10.49
N HIS A 70 -8.69 -3.02 -9.41
CA HIS A 70 -8.86 -3.52 -8.05
C HIS A 70 -10.33 -3.68 -7.66
N LEU A 71 -11.22 -2.79 -8.14
CA LEU A 71 -12.65 -2.94 -7.96
C LEU A 71 -13.15 -4.22 -8.62
N ILE A 72 -12.83 -4.44 -9.90
CA ILE A 72 -13.25 -5.64 -10.63
C ILE A 72 -12.74 -6.90 -9.92
N LEU A 73 -11.46 -6.94 -9.54
CA LEU A 73 -10.88 -8.08 -8.81
C LEU A 73 -11.53 -8.28 -7.44
N SER A 74 -11.89 -7.21 -6.73
CA SER A 74 -12.62 -7.31 -5.47
C SER A 74 -13.99 -7.94 -5.67
N LEU A 75 -14.71 -7.59 -6.73
CA LEU A 75 -16.03 -8.15 -7.03
C LEU A 75 -15.93 -9.64 -7.41
N VAL A 76 -15.01 -9.99 -8.32
CA VAL A 76 -14.81 -11.37 -8.79
C VAL A 76 -14.34 -12.31 -7.68
N THR A 77 -13.58 -11.80 -6.71
CA THR A 77 -13.07 -12.58 -5.57
C THR A 77 -13.94 -12.48 -4.32
N PHE A 78 -15.14 -11.89 -4.42
CA PHE A 78 -16.05 -11.66 -3.29
C PHE A 78 -15.36 -10.99 -2.07
N GLY A 79 -14.49 -10.02 -2.33
CA GLY A 79 -13.80 -9.23 -1.31
C GLY A 79 -12.48 -9.82 -0.81
N ILE A 80 -12.13 -11.07 -1.14
CA ILE A 80 -10.87 -11.70 -0.69
C ILE A 80 -9.65 -10.91 -1.17
N PHE A 81 -9.69 -10.38 -2.41
CA PHE A 81 -8.63 -9.53 -2.95
C PHE A 81 -8.33 -8.32 -2.06
N GLN A 82 -9.33 -7.76 -1.38
CA GLN A 82 -9.13 -6.60 -0.49
C GLN A 82 -8.36 -6.94 0.79
N LEU A 83 -8.36 -8.20 1.22
CA LEU A 83 -7.61 -8.66 2.39
C LEU A 83 -6.12 -8.91 2.06
N ILE A 84 -5.83 -9.28 0.81
CA ILE A 84 -4.47 -9.58 0.35
C ILE A 84 -3.72 -8.31 -0.06
N MET A 85 -4.40 -7.40 -0.77
CA MET A 85 -3.75 -6.21 -1.33
C MET A 85 -3.07 -5.26 -0.33
N PRO A 86 -3.49 -5.12 0.94
CA PRO A 86 -2.77 -4.33 1.93
C PRO A 86 -1.29 -4.74 2.09
N PHE A 87 -0.96 -6.02 1.87
CA PHE A 87 0.40 -6.53 1.93
C PHE A 87 1.24 -6.17 0.70
N LEU A 88 0.60 -5.83 -0.42
CA LEU A 88 1.28 -5.66 -1.71
C LEU A 88 1.27 -4.19 -2.16
N TYR A 89 0.18 -3.49 -1.89
CA TYR A 89 -0.18 -2.27 -2.59
C TYR A 89 0.83 -1.13 -2.41
N ASN A 90 1.33 -0.90 -1.19
CA ASN A 90 2.33 0.17 -0.97
C ASN A 90 3.63 -0.10 -1.74
N LYS A 91 4.11 -1.35 -1.75
CA LYS A 91 5.30 -1.75 -2.50
C LYS A 91 5.07 -1.55 -4.01
N GLN A 92 3.96 -2.06 -4.53
CA GLN A 92 3.62 -1.93 -5.94
C GLN A 92 3.46 -0.45 -6.38
N TYR A 93 2.78 0.37 -5.57
CA TYR A 93 2.63 1.81 -5.82
C TYR A 93 3.98 2.52 -5.90
N SER A 94 4.85 2.31 -4.90
CA SER A 94 6.18 2.94 -4.89
C SER A 94 7.10 2.41 -5.99
N ALA A 95 6.99 1.12 -6.33
CA ALA A 95 7.72 0.54 -7.46
C ALA A 95 7.30 1.18 -8.79
N ARG A 96 6.00 1.40 -9.00
CA ARG A 96 5.48 2.09 -10.19
C ARG A 96 5.97 3.54 -10.28
N LEU A 97 6.11 4.24 -9.16
CA LEU A 97 6.73 5.57 -9.15
C LEU A 97 8.18 5.47 -9.69
N LEU A 98 8.97 4.53 -9.18
CA LEU A 98 10.37 4.36 -9.63
C LEU A 98 10.48 4.03 -11.12
N THR A 99 9.57 3.22 -11.66
CA THR A 99 9.55 2.89 -13.10
C THR A 99 9.03 4.04 -13.97
N ASN A 100 8.31 5.00 -13.38
CA ASN A 100 7.72 6.15 -14.08
C ASN A 100 8.54 7.44 -13.90
N GLY A 101 9.87 7.33 -13.80
CA GLY A 101 10.78 8.48 -13.77
C GLY A 101 10.93 9.19 -12.42
N TRP A 102 10.34 8.66 -11.35
CA TRP A 102 10.49 9.20 -10.00
C TRP A 102 11.72 8.62 -9.28
N LYS A 103 12.36 9.44 -8.44
CA LYS A 103 13.50 9.05 -7.61
C LYS A 103 13.23 9.36 -6.16
N LEU A 104 13.84 8.59 -5.25
CA LEU A 104 13.79 8.84 -3.82
C LEU A 104 14.42 10.22 -3.50
N ASN A 105 13.74 11.03 -2.71
CA ASN A 105 14.15 12.39 -2.34
C ASN A 105 13.77 12.73 -0.89
N ASP A 106 13.87 11.75 0.01
CA ASP A 106 13.67 11.95 1.44
C ASP A 106 15.01 12.01 2.19
N ASN A 107 14.98 12.03 3.51
CA ASN A 107 16.20 11.90 4.31
C ASN A 107 16.89 10.55 4.07
N GLU A 108 18.19 10.49 4.35
CA GLU A 108 19.04 9.32 4.09
C GLU A 108 18.50 8.04 4.75
N THR A 109 18.09 8.12 6.02
CA THR A 109 17.54 6.99 6.77
C THR A 109 16.28 6.40 6.11
N LEU A 110 15.36 7.26 5.66
CA LEU A 110 14.13 6.85 4.97
C LEU A 110 14.41 6.33 3.57
N ASN A 111 15.34 6.93 2.84
CA ASN A 111 15.73 6.46 1.52
C ASN A 111 16.37 5.07 1.61
N ASN A 112 17.27 4.84 2.57
CA ASN A 112 17.88 3.52 2.80
C ASN A 112 16.83 2.48 3.21
N LEU A 113 15.90 2.84 4.09
CA LEU A 113 14.78 1.97 4.46
C LEU A 113 13.90 1.64 3.24
N ALA A 114 13.61 2.63 2.38
CA ALA A 114 12.84 2.43 1.17
C ALA A 114 13.57 1.50 0.19
N LYS A 115 14.89 1.67 -0.01
CA LYS A 115 15.71 0.78 -0.84
C LYS A 115 15.62 -0.67 -0.36
N THR A 116 15.79 -0.92 0.95
CA THR A 116 15.65 -2.27 1.52
C THR A 116 14.24 -2.85 1.29
N LYS A 117 13.18 -2.08 1.55
CA LYS A 117 11.79 -2.57 1.46
C LYS A 117 11.29 -2.74 0.02
N LEU A 118 11.85 -1.97 -0.92
CA LEU A 118 11.51 -2.01 -2.34
C LEU A 118 12.44 -2.93 -3.16
N ASN A 119 13.44 -3.56 -2.53
CA ASN A 119 14.46 -4.39 -3.18
C ASN A 119 15.23 -3.61 -4.26
N LEU A 120 15.67 -2.39 -3.94
CA LEU A 120 16.54 -1.60 -4.80
C LEU A 120 17.99 -1.89 -4.42
N ASN A 121 18.81 -2.17 -5.43
CA ASN A 121 20.26 -2.36 -5.29
C ASN A 121 20.99 -1.02 -5.22
#